data_AF-A0A0G8ATT5-F1
#
_entry.id   AF-A0A0G8ATT5-F1
#
_cell.length_a   1.000
_cell.length_b   1.000
_cell.length_c   1.000
_cell.angle_alpha   90.00
_cell.angle_beta   90.00
_cell.angle_gamma   90.00
#
_symmetry.space_group_name_H-M   'P 1'
#
loop_
_entity.id
_entity.type
_entity.pdbx_description
1 polymer ?
#
loop_
_entity_poly.entity_id
_entity_poly.type
_entity_poly.pdbx_seq_one_letter_code
_entity_poly.pdbx_strand_id
1 'polypeptide(L)'
;MADRGALARHLSIPQGKIPTRLEEVENPKRTIVDPAHQSRSSVMKDDLVPSERSGRSVGPGYTPTMIRFVQETWCPVRASKRPPAWPVPLPVAGQ
;
A
#
# COMPACT_ATOMS: atom_id res chain seq x y z
N MET A 1 6.74 0.77 6.72
CA MET A 1 5.56 0.61 7.58
C MET A 1 4.27 0.27 6.81
N ALA A 2 4.30 -0.07 5.52
CA ALA A 2 3.13 -0.66 4.85
C ALA A 2 3.06 -2.18 5.09
N ASP A 3 1.95 -2.69 5.61
CA ASP A 3 1.73 -4.14 5.79
C ASP A 3 1.57 -4.81 4.41
N ARG A 4 2.70 -5.21 3.82
CA ARG A 4 2.76 -5.79 2.46
C ARG A 4 1.90 -7.03 2.31
N GLY A 5 1.75 -7.82 3.39
CA GLY A 5 0.99 -9.06 3.37
C GLY A 5 -0.50 -8.75 3.32
N ALA A 6 -0.95 -7.82 4.16
CA ALA A 6 -2.31 -7.31 4.13
C ALA A 6 -2.66 -6.69 2.76
N LEU A 7 -1.75 -5.88 2.19
CA LEU A 7 -1.95 -5.24 0.89
C LEU A 7 -2.01 -6.27 -0.25
N ALA A 8 -1.08 -7.23 -0.28
CA ALA A 8 -1.08 -8.32 -1.27
C ALA A 8 -2.39 -9.11 -1.26
N ARG A 9 -2.89 -9.41 -0.06
CA ARG A 9 -4.13 -10.15 0.12
C ARG A 9 -5.36 -9.32 -0.29
N HIS A 10 -5.39 -8.04 0.08
CA HIS A 10 -6.48 -7.13 -0.28
C HIS A 10 -6.59 -6.93 -1.80
N LEU A 11 -5.46 -6.72 -2.49
CA LEU A 11 -5.43 -6.49 -3.94
C LEU A 11 -5.39 -7.79 -4.77
N SER A 12 -5.34 -8.96 -4.13
CA SER A 12 -5.15 -10.27 -4.78
C SER A 12 -3.88 -10.39 -5.66
N ILE A 13 -2.85 -9.62 -5.32
CA ILE A 13 -1.54 -9.59 -5.99
C ILE A 13 -0.59 -10.55 -5.27
N PRO A 14 0.28 -11.30 -5.98
CA PRO A 14 1.32 -12.08 -5.34
C PRO A 14 2.22 -11.20 -4.46
N GLN A 15 2.40 -11.56 -3.17
CA GLN A 15 3.18 -10.75 -2.23
C GLN A 15 4.61 -10.46 -2.71
N GLY A 16 5.23 -11.39 -3.45
CA GLY A 16 6.58 -11.21 -4.01
C GLY A 16 6.69 -10.11 -5.08
N LYS A 17 5.58 -9.64 -5.63
CA LYS A 17 5.53 -8.52 -6.58
C LYS A 17 5.41 -7.16 -5.88
N ILE A 18 5.11 -7.15 -4.58
CA ILE A 18 5.04 -5.94 -3.78
C ILE A 18 6.42 -5.72 -3.12
N PRO A 19 7.09 -4.59 -3.39
CA PRO A 19 8.39 -4.30 -2.79
C PRO A 19 8.33 -4.27 -1.26
N THR A 20 9.39 -4.76 -0.64
CA THR A 20 9.51 -4.83 0.82
C THR A 20 9.50 -3.45 1.48
N ARG A 21 9.93 -2.41 0.77
CA ARG A 21 9.97 -1.03 1.26
C ARG A 21 9.18 -0.09 0.35
N LEU A 22 7.86 -0.27 0.36
CA LEU A 22 6.90 0.51 -0.41
C LEU A 22 6.94 2.02 -0.12
N GLU A 23 7.46 2.45 1.02
CA GLU A 23 7.62 3.86 1.37
C GLU A 23 8.90 4.52 0.80
N GLU A 24 9.88 3.71 0.37
CA GLU A 24 11.18 4.19 -0.15
C GLU A 24 11.20 4.21 -1.69
N VAL A 25 10.12 3.79 -2.34
CA VAL A 25 10.04 3.78 -3.80
C VAL A 25 9.68 5.17 -4.32
N GLU A 26 10.34 5.57 -5.41
CA GLU A 26 10.16 6.88 -6.04
C GLU A 26 8.71 7.12 -6.51
N ASN A 27 8.02 6.07 -6.95
CA ASN A 27 6.69 6.15 -7.54
C ASN A 27 5.71 5.14 -6.90
N PRO A 28 5.21 5.40 -5.68
CA PRO A 28 4.44 4.42 -4.90
C PRO A 28 3.14 3.97 -5.59
N LYS A 29 2.51 4.86 -6.37
CA LYS A 29 1.32 4.51 -7.17
C LYS A 29 1.65 3.46 -8.23
N ARG A 30 2.71 3.67 -9.01
CA ARG A 30 3.16 2.73 -10.04
C ARG A 30 3.57 1.39 -9.44
N THR A 31 4.21 1.43 -8.27
CA THR A 31 4.60 0.22 -7.53
C THR A 31 3.40 -0.65 -7.11
N ILE A 32 2.19 -0.11 -7.07
CA ILE A 32 0.96 -0.87 -6.80
C ILE A 32 0.26 -1.26 -8.12
N VAL A 33 0.19 -0.34 -9.07
CA VAL A 33 -0.52 -0.54 -10.35
C VAL A 33 0.19 -1.55 -11.26
N ASP A 34 1.52 -1.50 -11.34
CA ASP A 34 2.28 -2.39 -12.23
C ASP A 34 2.11 -3.88 -11.83
N PRO A 35 2.23 -4.25 -10.53
CA PRO A 35 1.84 -5.58 -10.08
C PRO A 35 0.36 -5.91 -10.24
N ALA A 36 -0.53 -4.92 -10.26
CA ALA A 36 -1.97 -5.14 -10.39
C ALA A 36 -2.34 -5.77 -11.74
N HIS A 37 -1.57 -5.55 -12.82
CA HIS A 37 -1.72 -6.28 -14.08
C HIS A 37 -1.64 -7.80 -13.93
N GLN A 38 -0.86 -8.26 -12.94
CA GLN A 38 -0.69 -9.69 -12.63
C GLN A 38 -1.62 -10.14 -11.50
N SER A 39 -2.60 -9.31 -11.08
CA SER A 39 -3.57 -9.72 -10.07
C SER A 39 -4.39 -10.90 -10.57
N ARG A 40 -4.68 -11.81 -9.66
CA ARG A 40 -5.52 -12.99 -9.93
C ARG A 40 -7.00 -12.62 -10.01
N SER A 41 -7.38 -11.44 -9.55
CA SER A 41 -8.75 -10.93 -9.62
C SER A 41 -8.91 -10.02 -10.84
N SER A 42 -9.87 -10.35 -11.73
CA SER A 42 -10.24 -9.51 -12.87
C SER A 42 -10.82 -8.16 -12.44
N VAL A 43 -11.60 -8.14 -11.36
CA VAL A 43 -12.15 -6.91 -10.78
C VAL A 43 -11.03 -5.97 -10.36
N MET A 44 -10.04 -6.48 -9.61
CA MET A 44 -8.90 -5.67 -9.17
C MET A 44 -8.05 -5.17 -10.34
N LYS A 45 -7.95 -5.95 -11.42
CA LYS A 45 -7.28 -5.51 -12.64
C LYS A 45 -7.99 -4.31 -13.25
N ASP A 46 -9.31 -4.40 -13.45
CA ASP A 46 -10.09 -3.31 -14.04
C ASP A 46 -10.10 -2.03 -13.18
N ASP A 47 -10.20 -2.20 -11.86
CA ASP A 47 -10.26 -1.09 -10.90
C ASP A 47 -8.90 -0.35 -10.80
N LEU A 48 -7.79 -1.08 -10.80
CA LEU A 48 -6.46 -0.55 -10.48
C LEU A 48 -5.64 -0.19 -11.71
N VAL A 49 -5.84 -0.88 -12.84
CA VAL A 49 -5.07 -0.66 -14.06
C VAL A 49 -5.70 0.49 -14.85
N PRO A 50 -4.94 1.55 -15.19
CA PRO A 50 -5.47 2.61 -16.03
C PRO A 50 -5.78 2.09 -17.43
N SER A 51 -6.91 2.51 -18.00
CA SER A 51 -7.20 2.27 -19.41
C SER A 51 -6.15 2.96 -20.28
N GLU A 52 -5.63 2.28 -21.31
CA GLU A 52 -4.54 2.75 -22.17
C GLU A 52 -4.81 4.12 -22.82
N ARG A 53 -6.08 4.50 -22.99
CA ARG A 53 -6.52 5.78 -23.56
C ARG A 53 -6.64 6.95 -22.57
N SER A 54 -6.58 6.71 -21.26
CA SER A 54 -6.91 7.74 -20.26
C SER A 54 -5.74 8.69 -19.96
N GLY A 55 -4.50 8.29 -20.25
CA GLY A 55 -3.28 9.02 -19.84
C GLY A 55 -3.05 9.07 -18.32
N ARG A 56 -3.89 8.40 -17.53
CA ARG A 56 -3.82 8.37 -16.07
C ARG A 56 -2.82 7.33 -15.60
N SER A 57 -2.16 7.60 -14.47
CA SER A 57 -1.18 6.68 -13.87
C SER A 57 -1.81 5.59 -12.99
N VAL A 58 -3.12 5.63 -12.76
CA VAL A 58 -3.88 4.68 -11.93
C VAL A 58 -5.28 4.45 -12.53
N GLY A 59 -5.85 3.27 -12.30
CA GLY A 59 -7.23 2.95 -12.64
C GLY A 59 -8.26 3.76 -11.82
N PRO A 60 -9.50 3.85 -12.30
CA PRO A 60 -10.56 4.66 -11.68
C PRO A 60 -10.89 4.23 -10.25
N GLY A 61 -10.68 2.96 -9.95
CA GLY A 61 -10.96 2.31 -8.70
C GLY A 61 -9.83 2.33 -7.67
N TYR A 62 -8.66 2.87 -8.04
CA TYR A 62 -7.50 2.94 -7.15
C TYR A 62 -7.82 3.64 -5.82
N THR A 63 -8.39 4.86 -5.89
CA THR A 63 -8.70 5.65 -4.69
C THR A 63 -9.69 4.95 -3.75
N PRO A 64 -10.89 4.51 -4.20
CA PRO A 64 -11.84 3.84 -3.31
C PRO A 64 -11.28 2.52 -2.76
N THR A 65 -10.53 1.75 -3.55
CA THR A 65 -9.86 0.52 -3.09
C THR A 65 -8.85 0.80 -1.99
N MET A 66 -8.02 1.84 -2.14
CA MET A 66 -7.02 2.21 -1.12
C MET A 66 -7.66 2.77 0.16
N ILE A 67 -8.74 3.55 0.03
CA ILE A 67 -9.52 4.01 1.18
C ILE A 67 -10.07 2.80 1.95
N ARG A 68 -10.67 1.84 1.24
CA ARG A 68 -11.19 0.61 1.82
C ARG A 68 -10.09 -0.21 2.50
N PHE A 69 -8.93 -0.34 1.88
CA PHE A 69 -7.78 -1.01 2.48
C PHE A 69 -7.38 -0.36 3.81
N VAL A 70 -7.25 0.98 3.84
CA VAL A 70 -6.88 1.72 5.04
C VAL A 70 -7.93 1.59 6.15
N GLN A 71 -9.23 1.57 5.79
CA GLN A 71 -10.33 1.49 6.76
C GLN A 71 -10.54 0.07 7.30
N GLU A 72 -10.51 -0.95 6.44
CA GLU A 72 -10.93 -2.31 6.80
C GLU A 72 -9.76 -3.24 7.13
N THR A 73 -8.57 -2.98 6.57
CA THR A 73 -7.47 -3.97 6.58
C THR A 73 -6.20 -3.43 7.23
N TRP A 74 -5.88 -2.15 7.04
CA TRP A 74 -4.69 -1.55 7.63
C TRP A 74 -4.83 -1.48 9.15
N CYS A 75 -4.03 -2.25 9.88
CA CYS A 75 -3.97 -2.19 11.33
C CYS A 75 -2.73 -1.40 11.78
N PRO A 76 -2.87 -0.19 12.38
CA PRO A 76 -1.73 0.61 12.80
C PRO A 76 -0.84 -0.11 13.84
N VAL A 77 -1.44 -0.95 14.69
CA VAL A 77 -0.70 -1.73 15.71
C VAL A 77 0.26 -2.77 15.08
N ARG A 78 -0.09 -3.35 13.92
CA ARG A 78 0.81 -4.28 13.19
C ARG A 78 1.91 -3.54 12.45
N ALA A 79 1.61 -2.36 11.93
CA ALA A 79 2.56 -1.50 11.24
C ALA A 79 3.65 -0.96 12.20
N SER A 80 3.30 -0.68 13.46
CA SER A 80 4.20 -0.08 14.48
C SER A 80 5.26 -1.01 15.06
N LYS A 81 5.37 -2.28 14.62
CA LYS A 81 6.40 -3.22 15.12
C LYS A 81 7.84 -2.87 14.69
N ARG A 82 8.06 -1.76 13.99
CA ARG A 82 9.35 -1.08 13.94
C ARG A 82 9.18 0.31 14.56
N PRO A 83 9.75 0.59 15.73
CA PRO A 83 9.80 1.96 16.22
C PRO A 83 10.59 2.81 15.21
N PRO A 84 10.26 4.09 15.05
CA PRO A 84 11.06 4.99 14.25
C PRO A 84 12.49 5.06 14.81
N ALA A 85 13.50 5.14 13.95
CA ALA A 85 14.91 5.15 14.34
C ALA A 85 15.39 6.51 14.91
N TRP A 86 14.48 7.44 15.19
CA TRP A 86 14.83 8.69 15.86
C TRP A 86 14.54 8.57 17.36
N PRO A 87 15.40 9.10 18.24
CA PRO A 87 15.25 8.95 19.68
C PRO A 87 14.01 9.72 20.13
N VAL A 88 13.05 9.02 20.73
CA VAL A 88 11.93 9.65 21.44
C VAL A 88 12.52 10.25 22.73
N PRO A 89 12.57 11.58 22.91
CA PRO A 89 12.98 12.14 24.18
C PRO A 89 11.91 11.82 25.22
N LEU A 90 12.30 11.10 26.27
CA LEU A 90 11.45 10.88 27.43
C LEU A 90 11.15 12.24 28.08
N PRO A 91 9.90 12.51 28.51
CA PRO A 91 9.63 13.71 29.28
C PRO A 91 10.47 13.63 30.57
N VAL A 92 11.39 14.59 30.73
CA VAL A 92 12.04 14.81 32.02
C VAL A 92 10.94 15.13 33.02
N ALA A 93 10.78 14.26 34.01
CA ALA A 93 9.92 14.53 35.14
C ALA A 93 10.46 15.80 35.81
N GLY A 94 9.70 16.89 35.71
CA GLY A 94 9.97 18.09 36.47
C GLY A 94 9.85 17.78 37.95
N GLN A 95 10.87 18.18 38.71
CA GLN A 95 10.91 18.20 40.17
C GLN A 95 9.82 19.10 40.75
#